data_AF-A0A3R7F5Q6-F1
#
_entry.id   AF-A0A3R7F5Q6-F1
#
_cell.length_a   1.000
_cell.length_b   1.000
_cell.length_c   1.000
_cell.angle_alpha   90.00
_cell.angle_beta   90.00
_cell.angle_gamma   90.00
#
_symmetry.space_group_name_H-M   'P 1'
#
loop_
_entity.id
_entity.type
_entity.pdbx_description
1 polymer ?
#
loop_
_entity_poly.entity_id
_entity_poly.type
_entity_poly.pdbx_seq_one_letter_code
_entity_poly.pdbx_strand_id
1 'polypeptide(L)' 'DPGLDEEEVMNARLTISFDKDGKICAMQKGGSGTLSPQQIIEAVKIAKEKSEELRKLVVKDYAAA' A
#
# COMPACT_ATOMS: atom_id res chain seq x y z
N ASP A 1 -2.33 -0.52 -8.39
CA ASP A 1 -2.73 0.87 -8.13
C ASP A 1 -4.00 1.08 -8.93
N PRO A 2 -5.15 1.27 -8.29
CA PRO A 2 -6.42 1.22 -9.00
C PRO A 2 -6.51 2.39 -10.00
N GLY A 3 -6.87 2.09 -11.24
CA GLY A 3 -7.34 3.09 -12.19
C GLY A 3 -8.72 3.62 -11.82
N LEU A 4 -9.20 4.65 -12.52
CA LEU A 4 -10.51 5.27 -12.24
C LEU A 4 -11.65 4.24 -12.27
N ASP A 5 -11.73 3.43 -13.33
CA ASP A 5 -12.78 2.42 -13.47
C ASP A 5 -12.74 1.37 -12.33
N GLU A 6 -11.54 1.03 -11.84
CA GLU A 6 -11.36 0.11 -10.71
C GLU A 6 -11.78 0.76 -9.38
N GLU A 7 -11.50 2.05 -9.21
CA GLU A 7 -11.94 2.82 -8.04
C GLU A 7 -13.47 3.02 -8.00
N GLU A 8 -14.13 3.15 -9.16
CA GLU A 8 -15.58 3.32 -9.23
C GLU A 8 -16.35 2.06 -8.81
N VAL A 9 -15.78 0.87 -9.06
CA VAL A 9 -16.44 -0.41 -8.75
C VAL A 9 -15.96 -1.05 -7.45
N MET A 10 -14.89 -0.55 -6.82
CA MET A 10 -14.38 -1.11 -5.57
C MET A 10 -15.29 -0.76 -4.38
N ASN A 11 -15.60 -1.77 -3.55
CA ASN A 11 -16.40 -1.56 -2.34
C ASN A 11 -15.55 -1.11 -1.14
N ALA A 12 -14.29 -1.53 -1.08
CA ALA A 12 -13.37 -1.22 0.00
C ALA A 12 -11.94 -1.09 -0.53
N ARG A 13 -11.15 -0.21 0.10
CA ARG A 13 -9.71 -0.08 -0.13
C ARG A 13 -8.97 -0.09 1.21
N LEU A 14 -7.72 -0.54 1.18
CA LEU A 14 -6.84 -0.50 2.34
C LEU A 14 -5.50 0.15 1.93
N THR A 15 -5.20 1.29 2.53
CA THR A 15 -3.91 1.98 2.37
C THR A 15 -3.02 1.63 3.55
N ILE A 16 -1.76 1.28 3.26
CA ILE A 16 -0.76 0.89 4.25
C ILE A 16 0.52 1.67 3.94
N SER A 17 1.06 2.37 4.93
CA SER A 17 2.28 3.15 4.80
C SER A 17 3.40 2.55 5.63
N PHE A 18 4.59 2.50 5.04
CA PHE A 18 5.79 1.97 5.69
C PHE A 18 6.87 3.04 5.79
N ASP A 19 7.59 3.05 6.91
CA ASP A 19 8.78 3.87 7.09
C ASP A 19 10.01 3.26 6.38
N LYS A 20 11.16 3.92 6.54
CA LYS A 20 12.45 3.48 5.96
C LYS A 20 12.96 2.15 6.53
N ASP A 21 12.51 1.78 7.74
CA ASP A 21 12.92 0.58 8.44
C ASP A 21 11.93 -0.58 8.17
N GLY A 22 10.97 -0.38 7.25
CA GLY A 22 9.98 -1.37 6.84
C GLY A 22 8.89 -1.60 7.89
N LYS A 23 8.69 -0.66 8.82
CA LYS A 23 7.63 -0.72 9.83
C LYS A 23 6.40 0.03 9.35
N ILE A 24 5.22 -0.48 9.67
CA ILE A 24 3.95 0.19 9.39
C ILE A 24 3.85 1.44 10.26
N CYS A 25 3.67 2.60 9.64
CA CYS A 25 3.47 3.87 10.34
C CYS A 25 2.04 4.41 10.24
N ALA A 26 1.26 3.98 9.24
CA ALA A 26 -0.15 4.32 9.10
C ALA A 26 -0.91 3.24 8.33
N MET A 27 -2.20 3.08 8.65
CA MET A 27 -3.14 2.27 7.90
C MET A 27 -4.50 2.96 7.84
N GLN A 28 -5.19 2.87 6.70
CA GLN A 28 -6.52 3.45 6.53
C GLN A 28 -7.40 2.58 5.64
N LYS A 29 -8.58 2.22 6.14
CA LYS A 29 -9.64 1.60 5.34
C LYS A 29 -10.51 2.70 4.73
N GLY A 30 -10.78 2.61 3.43
CA GLY A 30 -11.73 3.44 2.71
C GLY A 30 -12.86 2.62 2.07
N GLY A 31 -13.89 3.30 1.59
CA GLY A 31 -15.09 2.68 1.02
C GLY A 31 -16.10 2.18 2.07
N SER A 32 -17.21 1.61 1.62
CA SER A 32 -18.32 1.14 2.47
C SER A 32 -18.23 -0.35 2.83
N GLY A 33 -17.55 -1.16 2.01
CA GLY A 33 -17.38 -2.61 2.21
C GLY A 33 -16.47 -2.98 3.40
N THR A 34 -16.32 -4.27 3.67
CA THR A 34 -15.51 -4.79 4.79
C THR A 34 -14.37 -5.68 4.29
N LEU A 35 -13.32 -5.81 5.09
CA LEU A 35 -12.20 -6.74 4.85
C LEU A 35 -12.09 -7.71 6.01
N SER A 36 -11.81 -8.98 5.72
CA SER A 36 -11.52 -9.97 6.73
C SER A 36 -10.11 -9.78 7.31
N PRO A 37 -9.85 -10.23 8.55
CA PRO A 37 -8.51 -10.21 9.12
C PRO A 37 -7.45 -10.88 8.23
N GLN A 38 -7.80 -12.00 7.57
CA GLN A 38 -6.92 -12.71 6.66
C GLN A 38 -6.54 -11.86 5.44
N GLN A 39 -7.53 -11.17 4.85
CA GLN A 39 -7.30 -10.26 3.72
C GLN A 39 -6.37 -9.10 4.13
N ILE A 40 -6.53 -8.57 5.34
CA ILE A 40 -5.65 -7.51 5.87
C ILE A 40 -4.21 -8.02 6.01
N ILE A 41 -4.02 -9.23 6.56
CA ILE A 41 -2.68 -9.83 6.71
C ILE A 41 -2.02 -10.05 5.35
N GLU A 42 -2.77 -10.51 4.36
CA GLU A 42 -2.28 -10.68 2.99
C GLU A 42 -1.90 -9.34 2.35
N ALA A 43 -2.78 -8.34 2.46
CA ALA A 43 -2.53 -6.99 1.96
C ALA A 43 -1.28 -6.37 2.59
N VAL A 44 -1.03 -6.56 3.89
CA VAL A 44 0.18 -6.09 4.57
C VAL A 44 1.45 -6.71 3.96
N LYS A 45 1.44 -8.02 3.65
CA LYS A 45 2.59 -8.69 3.04
C LYS A 45 2.91 -8.11 1.66
N ILE A 46 1.89 -7.98 0.83
CA ILE A 46 2.02 -7.42 -0.53
C ILE A 46 2.48 -5.96 -0.47
N ALA A 47 1.88 -5.15 0.41
CA ALA A 47 2.20 -3.74 0.52
C ALA A 47 3.64 -3.51 1.00
N LYS A 48 4.15 -4.36 1.90
CA LYS A 48 5.55 -4.29 2.36
C LYS A 48 6.52 -4.53 1.21
N GLU A 49 6.32 -5.60 0.45
CA GLU A 49 7.16 -5.94 -0.70
C GLU A 49 7.18 -4.79 -1.73
N LYS A 50 6.00 -4.27 -2.09
CA LYS A 50 5.89 -3.16 -3.05
C LYS A 50 6.49 -1.86 -2.53
N SER A 51 6.35 -1.58 -1.23
CA SER A 51 6.99 -0.40 -0.61
C SER A 51 8.50 -0.46 -0.69
N GLU A 52 9.12 -1.64 -0.49
CA GLU A 52 10.57 -1.80 -0.59
C GLU A 52 11.08 -1.67 -2.03
N GLU A 53 10.34 -2.19 -3.02
CA GLU A 53 10.63 -2.02 -4.44
C GLU A 53 10.58 -0.53 -4.85
N LEU A 54 9.47 0.15 -4.55
CA LEU A 54 9.25 1.54 -4.94
C LEU A 54 10.25 2.49 -4.26
N ARG A 55 10.60 2.23 -2.99
CA ARG A 55 11.61 3.03 -2.28
C ARG A 55 12.97 3.00 -2.99
N LYS A 56 13.36 1.86 -3.56
CA LYS A 56 14.63 1.76 -4.31
C LYS A 56 14.61 2.64 -5.56
N LEU A 57 13.48 2.75 -6.24
CA LEU A 57 13.34 3.61 -7.42
C LEU A 57 13.42 5.08 -7.02
N VAL A 58 12.61 5.48 -6.05
CA VAL A 58 12.52 6.89 -5.63
C VAL A 58 13.80 7.38 -4.97
N VAL A 59 14.48 6.58 -4.13
CA VAL A 59 15.70 7.02 -3.43
C VAL A 59 16.95 6.93 -4.31
N LYS A 60 17.03 5.98 -5.25
CA LYS A 60 18.18 5.86 -6.16
C LYS A 60 18.35 7.10 -7.04
N ASP A 61 17.26 7.71 -7.46
CA ASP A 61 17.28 8.93 -8.29
C ASP A 61 17.72 10.16 -7.51
N TYR A 62 17.54 10.19 -6.17
CA TYR A 62 18.01 11.28 -5.32
C TYR A 62 19.49 11.18 -4.92
N ALA A 63 20.11 10.00 -5.01
CA ALA A 63 21.53 9.82 -4.69
C ALA A 63 22.48 10.14 -5.87
N ALA A 64 21.93 10.32 -7.08
CA ALA A 64 22.65 10.65 -8.30
C ALA A 64 22.56 12.14 -8.70
N ALA A 65 21.87 12.96 -7.90
CA ALA A 65 21.78 14.42 -8.01
C ALA A 65 22.58 15.08 -6.88
#